data_AF-S7PH97-F1
#
_entry.id   AF-S7PH97-F1
#
_cell.length_a   1.000
_cell.length_b   1.000
_cell.length_c   1.000
_cell.angle_alpha   90.00
_cell.angle_beta   90.00
_cell.angle_gamma   90.00
#
_symmetry.space_group_name_H-M   'P 1'
#
loop_
_entity.id
_entity.type
_entity.pdbx_description
1 polymer ?
#
loop_
_entity_poly.entity_id
_entity_poly.type
_entity_poly.pdbx_seq_one_letter_code
_entity_poly.pdbx_strand_id
1 'polypeptide(L)'
;MLHQILGQAKKYPSLILHFVFIGAESTGAALCILHLALFNPDVCWDRKDNPESWNKLGPNDQYKFYSMNLGYSKLKREGPDFLMKCFTEQLLRMKVFQRPSAPLST
;
A
#
# COMPACT_ATOMS: atom_id res chain seq x y z
N MET A 1 19.49 34.59 3.47
CA MET A 1 19.90 33.19 3.61
C MET A 1 20.06 32.49 2.26
N LEU A 2 19.00 32.12 1.53
CA LEU A 2 19.12 31.36 0.26
C LEU A 2 19.94 32.10 -0.82
N HIS A 3 19.70 33.42 -0.96
CA HIS A 3 20.46 34.27 -1.89
C HIS A 3 21.97 34.34 -1.58
N GLN A 4 22.33 34.28 -0.29
CA GLN A 4 23.74 34.28 0.13
C GLN A 4 24.40 32.94 -0.20
N ILE A 5 23.71 31.81 0.01
CA ILE A 5 24.19 30.47 -0.34
C ILE A 5 24.42 30.37 -1.85
N LEU A 6 23.49 30.89 -2.65
CA LEU A 6 23.61 30.91 -4.12
C LEU A 6 24.79 31.78 -4.59
N GLY A 7 25.01 32.93 -3.93
CA GLY A 7 26.18 33.78 -4.17
C GLY A 7 27.50 33.09 -3.84
N GLN A 8 27.56 32.31 -2.76
CA GLN A 8 28.75 31.52 -2.39
C GLN A 8 29.01 30.36 -3.35
N ALA A 9 27.95 29.66 -3.77
CA ALA A 9 28.05 28.55 -4.73
C ALA A 9 28.57 29.02 -6.09
N LYS A 10 28.23 30.25 -6.52
CA LYS A 10 28.75 30.86 -7.75
C LYS A 10 30.22 31.29 -7.64
N LYS A 11 30.67 31.63 -6.42
CA LYS A 11 32.05 32.05 -6.14
C LYS A 11 33.01 30.87 -6.02
N TYR A 12 32.54 29.72 -5.52
CA TYR A 12 33.34 28.51 -5.35
C TYR A 12 32.66 27.31 -6.03
N PRO A 13 33.05 26.92 -7.26
CA PRO A 13 32.35 25.89 -8.02
C PRO A 13 32.42 24.48 -7.40
N SER A 14 33.41 24.21 -6.53
CA SER A 14 33.48 22.95 -5.78
C SER A 14 32.32 22.77 -4.80
N LEU A 15 31.74 23.85 -4.25
CA LEU A 15 30.59 23.77 -3.34
C LEU A 15 29.33 23.25 -4.03
N ILE A 16 29.18 23.52 -5.34
CA ILE A 16 28.02 23.07 -6.12
C ILE A 16 27.93 21.55 -6.09
N LEU A 17 29.06 20.85 -6.28
CA LEU A 17 29.10 19.39 -6.25
C LEU A 17 28.67 18.83 -4.88
N HIS A 18 29.10 19.47 -3.79
CA HIS A 18 28.72 19.07 -2.44
C HIS A 18 27.22 19.24 -2.21
N PHE A 19 26.64 20.36 -2.65
CA PHE A 19 25.19 20.59 -2.54
C PHE A 19 24.38 19.60 -3.37
N VAL A 20 24.87 19.18 -4.54
CA VAL A 20 24.19 18.17 -5.35
C VAL A 20 24.21 16.81 -4.65
N PHE A 21 25.33 16.39 -4.06
CA PHE A 21 25.41 15.13 -3.32
C PHE A 21 24.49 15.11 -2.09
N ILE A 22 24.53 16.16 -1.26
CA ILE A 22 23.70 16.27 -0.06
C ILE A 22 22.22 16.38 -0.46
N GLY A 23 21.92 17.17 -1.50
CA GLY A 23 20.56 17.33 -2.02
C GLY A 23 20.00 16.03 -2.58
N ALA A 24 20.80 15.28 -3.34
CA ALA A 24 20.40 13.99 -3.90
C ALA A 24 20.13 12.95 -2.81
N GLU A 25 20.99 12.87 -1.79
CA GLU A 25 20.81 11.95 -0.66
C GLU A 25 19.54 12.28 0.14
N SER A 26 19.38 13.54 0.54
CA SER A 26 18.22 14.01 1.31
C SER A 26 16.92 13.83 0.54
N THR A 27 16.91 14.17 -0.75
CA THR A 27 15.74 14.00 -1.62
C THR A 27 15.43 12.53 -1.83
N GLY A 28 16.45 11.68 -2.04
CA GLY A 28 16.30 10.24 -2.17
C GLY A 28 15.70 9.59 -0.92
N ALA A 29 16.21 9.95 0.27
CA ALA A 29 15.68 9.46 1.54
C ALA A 29 14.21 9.89 1.75
N ALA A 30 13.89 11.16 1.48
CA ALA A 30 12.53 11.67 1.59
C ALA A 30 11.57 10.97 0.62
N LEU A 31 11.99 10.74 -0.63
CA LEU A 31 11.20 10.02 -1.62
C LEU A 31 10.97 8.55 -1.23
N CYS A 32 11.98 7.87 -0.69
CA CYS A 32 11.84 6.49 -0.22
C CYS A 32 10.82 6.38 0.92
N ILE A 33 10.86 7.30 1.89
CA ILE A 33 9.91 7.32 3.01
C ILE A 33 8.51 7.67 2.51
N LEU A 34 8.38 8.67 1.64
CA LEU A 34 7.09 9.04 1.06
C LEU A 34 6.47 7.90 0.25
N HIS A 35 7.28 7.20 -0.55
CA HIS A 35 6.83 6.03 -1.29
C HIS A 35 6.36 4.93 -0.35
N LEU A 36 7.13 4.62 0.70
CA LEU A 36 6.72 3.62 1.69
C LEU A 36 5.44 4.04 2.42
N ALA A 37 5.27 5.32 2.74
CA ALA A 37 4.08 5.80 3.42
C ALA A 37 2.81 5.71 2.56
N LEU A 38 2.92 5.83 1.23
CA LEU A 38 1.78 5.89 0.32
C LEU A 38 1.47 4.55 -0.37
N PHE A 39 2.49 3.79 -0.74
CA PHE A 39 2.36 2.58 -1.55
C PHE A 39 2.57 1.29 -0.76
N ASN A 40 2.94 1.36 0.52
CA ASN A 40 3.01 0.18 1.36
C ASN A 40 1.60 -0.24 1.79
N PRO A 41 1.15 -1.47 1.50
CA PRO A 41 -0.18 -1.95 1.87
C PRO A 41 -0.44 -2.01 3.38
N ASP A 42 0.60 -2.06 4.20
CA ASP A 42 0.48 -2.08 5.67
C ASP A 42 0.21 -0.69 6.26
N VAL A 43 0.37 0.38 5.46
CA VAL A 43 0.16 1.76 5.89
C VAL A 43 -1.18 2.24 5.34
N CYS A 44 -2.22 2.19 6.17
CA CYS A 44 -3.54 2.70 5.83
C CYS A 44 -3.77 4.09 6.42
N TRP A 45 -3.97 5.08 5.55
CA TRP A 45 -4.42 6.43 5.96
C TRP A 45 -5.95 6.54 6.06
N ASP A 46 -6.66 5.55 5.51
CA ASP A 46 -8.11 5.47 5.56
C ASP A 46 -8.57 4.85 6.88
N ARG A 47 -9.20 5.67 7.73
CA ARG A 47 -9.68 5.26 9.06
C ARG A 47 -11.12 4.77 9.06
N LYS A 48 -11.87 4.93 7.97
CA LYS A 48 -13.33 4.84 7.99
C LYS A 48 -13.90 3.83 6.99
N ASP A 49 -13.25 3.66 5.85
CA ASP A 49 -13.80 2.87 4.75
C ASP A 49 -13.22 1.46 4.64
N ASN A 50 -12.17 1.11 5.40
CA ASN A 50 -11.60 -0.24 5.32
C ASN A 50 -10.75 -0.63 6.56
N PRO A 51 -11.20 -1.57 7.41
CA PRO A 51 -10.39 -2.06 8.54
C PRO A 51 -9.19 -2.92 8.10
N GLU A 52 -9.18 -3.40 6.86
CA GLU A 52 -8.15 -4.29 6.31
C GLU A 52 -7.63 -3.75 4.97
N SER A 53 -6.49 -3.07 5.00
CA SER A 53 -5.90 -2.37 3.84
C SER A 53 -5.58 -3.28 2.65
N TRP A 54 -5.30 -4.56 2.88
CA TRP A 54 -4.97 -5.55 1.86
C TRP A 54 -6.11 -5.95 0.93
N ASN A 55 -7.38 -5.67 1.30
CA ASN A 55 -8.53 -6.06 0.48
C ASN A 55 -8.64 -5.27 -0.84
N LYS A 56 -7.97 -4.12 -0.94
CA LYS A 56 -7.98 -3.27 -2.15
C LYS A 56 -6.84 -3.59 -3.13
N LEU A 57 -5.86 -4.40 -2.73
CA LEU A 57 -4.68 -4.66 -3.55
C LEU A 57 -4.97 -5.69 -4.64
N GLY A 58 -4.80 -5.27 -5.89
CA GLY A 58 -4.80 -6.17 -7.04
C GLY A 58 -3.51 -7.00 -7.13
N PRO A 59 -3.51 -8.10 -7.90
CA PRO A 59 -2.31 -8.93 -8.13
C PRO A 59 -1.22 -8.18 -8.92
N ASN A 60 -1.60 -7.08 -9.57
CA ASN A 60 -0.72 -6.19 -10.31
C ASN A 60 -0.18 -5.05 -9.44
N ASP A 61 -0.71 -4.84 -8.24
CA ASP A 61 -0.25 -3.76 -7.36
C ASP A 61 1.09 -4.15 -6.76
N GLN A 62 2.12 -3.50 -7.28
CA GLN A 62 3.49 -3.79 -6.91
C GLN A 62 3.97 -2.78 -5.86
N TYR A 63 3.96 -3.19 -4.60
CA TYR A 63 4.53 -2.36 -3.52
C TYR A 63 6.08 -2.37 -3.52
N LYS A 64 6.69 -3.39 -4.15
CA LYS A 64 8.15 -3.56 -4.20
C LYS A 64 8.76 -2.59 -5.21
N PHE A 65 9.62 -1.71 -4.71
CA PHE A 65 10.32 -0.69 -5.48
C PHE A 65 11.12 -1.23 -6.68
N TYR A 66 11.62 -2.47 -6.57
CA TYR A 66 12.31 -3.13 -7.67
C TYR A 66 11.97 -4.63 -7.73
N SER A 67 11.81 -5.13 -8.96
CA SER A 67 11.62 -6.53 -9.29
C SER A 67 12.53 -6.87 -10.44
N MET A 68 13.54 -7.69 -10.17
CA MET A 68 14.59 -8.00 -11.14
C MET A 68 14.10 -8.97 -12.23
N ASN A 69 13.11 -9.82 -11.93
CA ASN A 69 12.70 -10.92 -12.80
C ASN A 69 11.18 -11.21 -12.83
N LEU A 70 10.34 -10.48 -12.10
CA LEU A 70 8.89 -10.71 -12.11
C LEU A 70 8.18 -9.64 -12.95
N GLY A 71 7.54 -10.08 -14.03
CA GLY A 71 6.58 -9.29 -14.80
C GLY A 71 5.19 -9.42 -14.20
N TYR A 72 4.86 -8.53 -13.25
CA TYR A 72 3.57 -8.55 -12.55
C TYR A 72 2.38 -8.45 -13.49
N SER A 73 2.56 -7.86 -14.68
CA SER A 73 1.55 -7.79 -15.75
C SER A 73 1.00 -9.14 -16.23
N LYS A 74 1.65 -10.26 -15.91
CA LYS A 74 1.21 -11.61 -16.27
C LYS A 74 0.57 -12.37 -15.10
N LEU A 75 0.50 -11.78 -13.90
CA LEU A 75 -0.08 -12.43 -12.73
C LEU A 75 -1.61 -12.40 -12.80
N LYS A 76 -2.22 -13.59 -12.82
CA LYS A 76 -3.67 -13.75 -12.68
C LYS A 76 -4.00 -13.88 -11.19
N ARG A 77 -5.10 -13.30 -10.75
CA ARG A 77 -5.63 -13.48 -9.38
C ARG A 77 -6.15 -14.93 -9.28
N GLU A 78 -5.43 -15.78 -8.56
CA GLU A 78 -5.85 -17.16 -8.28
C GLU A 78 -6.57 -17.21 -6.93
N GLY A 79 -7.88 -16.97 -6.94
CA GLY A 79 -8.73 -17.20 -5.77
C GLY A 79 -9.95 -16.28 -5.68
N PRO A 80 -11.01 -16.71 -4.97
CA PRO A 80 -12.18 -15.87 -4.75
C PRO A 80 -11.87 -14.73 -3.78
N ASP A 81 -11.83 -13.51 -4.30
CA ASP A 81 -11.56 -12.28 -3.56
C ASP A 81 -12.69 -11.98 -2.58
N PHE A 82 -12.54 -12.31 -1.30
CA PHE A 82 -13.43 -11.91 -0.19
C PHE A 82 -14.90 -12.45 -0.25
N LEU A 83 -15.42 -12.70 -1.45
CA LEU A 83 -16.73 -13.22 -1.80
C LEU A 83 -16.97 -14.61 -1.20
N MET A 84 -15.96 -15.48 -1.18
CA MET A 84 -16.12 -16.77 -0.50
C MET A 84 -16.23 -16.62 1.02
N LYS A 85 -15.54 -15.65 1.64
CA LYS A 85 -15.65 -15.39 3.10
C LYS A 85 -17.02 -14.85 3.47
N CYS A 86 -17.53 -13.85 2.72
CA CYS A 86 -18.86 -13.28 2.96
C CYS A 86 -19.98 -14.28 2.63
N PHE A 87 -19.83 -15.06 1.56
CA PHE A 87 -20.80 -16.09 1.17
C PHE A 87 -20.90 -17.21 2.21
N THR A 88 -19.77 -17.64 2.78
CA THR A 88 -19.77 -18.65 3.84
C THR A 88 -20.37 -18.13 5.14
N GLU A 89 -20.12 -16.86 5.50
CA GLU A 89 -20.76 -16.17 6.65
C GLU A 89 -22.28 -16.05 6.47
N GLN A 90 -22.75 -15.66 5.28
CA GLN A 90 -24.18 -15.57 4.96
C GLN A 90 -24.86 -16.94 4.93
N LEU A 91 -24.16 -17.96 4.41
CA LEU A 91 -24.63 -19.34 4.41
C LEU A 91 -24.69 -19.92 5.84
N LEU A 92 -23.75 -19.55 6.71
CA LEU A 92 -23.74 -19.90 8.13
C LEU A 92 -24.89 -19.22 8.88
N ARG A 93 -25.14 -17.92 8.63
CA ARG A 93 -26.31 -17.19 9.15
C ARG A 93 -27.63 -17.80 8.71
N MET A 94 -27.76 -18.16 7.43
CA MET A 94 -28.96 -18.82 6.90
C MET A 94 -29.15 -20.22 7.49
N LYS A 95 -28.07 -20.99 7.69
CA LYS A 95 -28.15 -22.31 8.34
C LYS A 95 -28.48 -22.24 9.84
N VAL A 96 -28.03 -21.21 10.55
CA VAL A 96 -28.39 -20.97 11.96
C VAL A 96 -29.86 -20.59 12.10
N PHE A 97 -30.42 -19.83 11.14
CA PHE A 97 -31.82 -19.41 11.14
C PHE A 97 -32.79 -20.49 10.62
N GLN A 98 -32.32 -21.44 9.81
CA GLN A 98 -33.12 -22.58 9.35
C GLN A 98 -33.17 -23.77 10.34
N ARG A 99 -32.65 -23.66 11.57
CA ARG A 99 -32.85 -24.74 12.56
C ARG A 99 -34.35 -24.81 12.87
N PRO A 100 -35.12 -25.83 12.41
CA PRO A 100 -36.55 -25.85 12.63
C PRO A 100 -36.78 -26.07 14.12
N SER A 101 -37.45 -25.11 14.77
CA SER A 101 -38.10 -25.37 16.05
C SER A 101 -39.03 -26.56 15.84
N ALA A 102 -38.69 -27.68 16.47
CA ALA A 102 -39.54 -28.85 16.53
C ALA A 102 -40.96 -28.42 16.95
N PRO A 103 -42.02 -28.79 16.21
CA PRO A 103 -43.36 -28.68 16.75
C PRO A 103 -43.51 -29.79 17.79
N LEU A 104 -43.46 -29.35 19.04
CA LEU A 104 -43.96 -30.04 20.21
C LEU A 104 -45.37 -30.56 19.94
N SER A 105 -45.55 -31.85 20.18
CA SER A 105 -46.80 -32.63 20.25
C SER A 105 -48.06 -31.87 20.67
N THR A 106 -49.18 -32.07 19.96
CA THR A 106 -50.45 -32.57 20.54
C THR A 106 -51.34 -33.16 19.45
#